data_AF-A0A2M6ZTV6-F1
#
_entry.id   AF-A0A2M6ZTV6-F1
#
_cell.length_a   1.000
_cell.length_b   1.000
_cell.length_c   1.000
_cell.angle_alpha   90.00
_cell.angle_beta   90.00
_cell.angle_gamma   90.00
#
_symmetry.space_group_name_H-M   'P 1'
#
loop_
_entity.id
_entity.type
_entity.pdbx_description
1 polymer ?
#
loop_
_entity_poly.entity_id
_entity_poly.type
_entity_poly.pdbx_seq_one_letter_code
_entity_poly.pdbx_strand_id
1 'polypeptide(L)'
;MTAIINRKLREWAKGKSAAEARISIYEKIRDIPYAIVPELISSKRYVEIFKLGRGSCTPKHFLLSSMYERLGIMVLYAVYPFRWADVEIDYPPKLRELANSLPISNHLACRVEIEGRLVLVDATVDLALGRLGLPVNSEWDGLSDTLLPIEPLGEEQLYHPY
;
A
#
# COMPACT_ATOMS: atom_id res chain seq x y z
N MET A 1 -15.20 -12.77 -4.09
CA MET A 1 -14.32 -11.62 -3.76
C MET A 1 -15.12 -10.43 -3.22
N THR A 2 -16.11 -9.93 -3.95
CA THR A 2 -16.89 -8.74 -3.58
C THR A 2 -17.59 -8.83 -2.21
N ALA A 3 -18.08 -10.01 -1.82
CA ALA A 3 -18.80 -10.18 -0.54
C ALA A 3 -17.91 -9.91 0.69
N ILE A 4 -16.65 -10.38 0.71
CA ILE A 4 -15.75 -10.16 1.84
C ILE A 4 -15.32 -8.70 1.92
N ILE A 5 -15.03 -8.06 0.78
CA ILE A 5 -14.69 -6.64 0.72
C ILE A 5 -15.86 -5.81 1.26
N ASN A 6 -17.09 -6.05 0.78
CA ASN A 6 -18.27 -5.31 1.25
C ASN A 6 -18.53 -5.49 2.74
N ARG A 7 -18.31 -6.69 3.28
CA ARG A 7 -18.43 -6.94 4.71
C ARG A 7 -17.39 -6.15 5.49
N LYS A 8 -16.12 -6.19 5.07
CA LYS A 8 -15.02 -5.46 5.73
C LYS A 8 -15.16 -3.94 5.60
N LEU A 9 -15.58 -3.46 4.44
CA LEU A 9 -15.89 -2.05 4.22
C LEU A 9 -16.95 -1.57 5.22
N ARG A 10 -18.07 -2.30 5.36
CA ARG A 10 -19.09 -1.96 6.36
C ARG A 10 -18.55 -2.01 7.78
N GLU A 11 -17.77 -3.04 8.13
CA GLU A 11 -17.15 -3.17 9.45
C GLU A 11 -16.24 -1.98 9.78
N TRP A 12 -15.42 -1.56 8.82
CA TRP A 12 -14.41 -0.52 9.02
C TRP A 12 -14.97 0.90 8.91
N ALA A 13 -16.02 1.12 8.12
CA ALA A 13 -16.63 2.44 7.91
C ALA A 13 -17.91 2.71 8.75
N LYS A 14 -18.40 1.74 9.53
CA LYS A 14 -19.68 1.88 10.25
C LYS A 14 -19.67 3.09 11.20
N GLY A 15 -20.64 3.99 11.01
CA GLY A 15 -20.86 5.15 11.89
C GLY A 15 -19.82 6.25 11.75
N LYS A 16 -18.95 6.20 10.74
CA LYS A 16 -17.89 7.18 10.48
C LYS A 16 -18.33 8.17 9.40
N SER A 17 -17.85 9.41 9.51
CA SER A 17 -17.85 10.37 8.41
C SER A 17 -16.99 9.87 7.24
N ALA A 18 -17.08 10.51 6.08
CA ALA A 18 -16.30 10.14 4.91
C ALA A 18 -14.78 10.17 5.18
N ALA A 19 -14.29 11.19 5.89
CA ALA A 19 -12.88 11.31 6.27
C ALA A 19 -12.45 10.21 7.25
N GLU A 20 -13.21 9.99 8.31
CA GLU A 20 -12.93 8.94 9.30
C GLU A 20 -12.98 7.53 8.69
N ALA A 21 -13.89 7.29 7.75
CA ALA A 21 -13.98 6.02 7.04
C ALA A 21 -12.73 5.77 6.17
N ARG A 22 -12.28 6.80 5.43
CA ARG A 22 -11.07 6.75 4.60
C ARG A 22 -9.82 6.44 5.43
N ILE A 23 -9.62 7.17 6.52
CA ILE A 23 -8.50 6.96 7.47
C ILE A 23 -8.58 5.55 8.05
N SER A 24 -9.75 5.15 8.55
CA SER A 24 -9.89 3.84 9.17
C SER A 24 -9.62 2.68 8.21
N ILE A 25 -10.02 2.78 6.94
CA ILE A 25 -9.71 1.75 5.94
C ILE A 25 -8.20 1.70 5.69
N TYR A 26 -7.57 2.86 5.53
CA TYR A 26 -6.13 2.97 5.36
C TYR A 26 -5.38 2.27 6.50
N GLU A 27 -5.67 2.63 7.76
CA GLU A 27 -5.04 2.05 8.94
C GLU A 27 -5.23 0.53 9.00
N LYS A 28 -6.45 0.05 8.73
CA LYS A 28 -6.74 -1.39 8.76
C LYS A 28 -5.99 -2.17 7.68
N ILE A 29 -5.69 -1.56 6.53
CA ILE A 29 -4.90 -2.17 5.47
C ILE A 29 -3.41 -2.06 5.78
N ARG A 30 -2.95 -0.89 6.26
CA ARG A 30 -1.57 -0.65 6.69
C ARG A 30 -1.16 -1.69 7.73
N ASP A 31 -2.01 -1.90 8.73
CA ASP A 31 -1.74 -2.79 9.85
C ASP A 31 -1.82 -4.28 9.51
N ILE A 32 -2.17 -4.65 8.27
CA ILE A 32 -1.98 -6.03 7.80
C ILE A 32 -0.47 -6.27 7.70
N PRO A 33 0.12 -7.27 8.38
CA PRO A 33 1.55 -7.54 8.33
C PRO A 33 2.12 -7.63 6.91
N TYR A 34 3.24 -6.97 6.68
CA TYR A 34 3.95 -7.08 5.42
C TYR A 34 4.55 -8.47 5.25
N ALA A 35 4.33 -9.09 4.10
CA ALA A 35 5.03 -10.29 3.67
C ALA A 35 5.00 -10.42 2.15
N ILE A 36 6.12 -10.84 1.55
CA ILE A 36 6.14 -11.22 0.14
C ILE A 36 5.46 -12.58 0.01
N VAL A 37 4.28 -12.59 -0.61
CA VAL A 37 3.51 -13.80 -0.94
C VAL A 37 3.26 -13.78 -2.45
N PRO A 38 4.10 -14.46 -3.26
CA PRO A 38 4.04 -14.38 -4.73
C PRO A 38 2.64 -14.63 -5.32
N GLU A 39 1.88 -15.54 -4.70
CA GLU A 39 0.53 -15.92 -5.12
C GLU A 39 -0.49 -14.77 -5.01
N LEU A 40 -0.22 -13.76 -4.18
CA LEU A 40 -1.08 -12.60 -3.98
C LEU A 40 -0.75 -11.42 -4.90
N ILE A 41 0.33 -11.50 -5.68
CA ILE A 41 0.67 -10.50 -6.70
C ILE A 41 -0.23 -10.73 -7.92
N SER A 42 -1.54 -10.55 -7.72
CA SER A 42 -2.58 -10.84 -8.69
C SER A 42 -3.82 -10.00 -8.42
N SER A 43 -4.31 -9.32 -9.46
CA SER A 43 -5.58 -8.58 -9.44
C SER A 43 -6.80 -9.46 -9.15
N LYS A 44 -6.66 -10.79 -9.21
CA LYS A 44 -7.73 -11.76 -8.94
C LYS A 44 -7.68 -12.39 -7.56
N ARG A 45 -6.54 -12.30 -6.86
CA ARG A 45 -6.31 -13.05 -5.60
C ARG A 45 -5.97 -12.17 -4.40
N TYR A 46 -5.80 -10.87 -4.59
CA TYR A 46 -5.45 -9.95 -3.49
C TYR A 46 -6.37 -10.04 -2.26
N VAL A 47 -7.65 -10.40 -2.43
CA VAL A 47 -8.58 -10.58 -1.30
C VAL A 47 -8.23 -11.73 -0.37
N GLU A 48 -7.40 -12.68 -0.82
CA GLU A 48 -6.88 -13.78 0.02
C GLU A 48 -5.95 -13.25 1.12
N ILE A 49 -5.52 -11.98 1.06
CA ILE A 49 -4.80 -11.29 2.14
C ILE A 49 -5.56 -11.37 3.48
N PHE A 50 -6.90 -11.38 3.46
CA PHE A 50 -7.72 -11.54 4.67
C PHE A 50 -7.62 -12.93 5.28
N LYS A 51 -7.40 -13.96 4.46
CA LYS A 51 -7.25 -15.34 4.93
C LYS A 51 -5.84 -15.57 5.47
N LEU A 52 -4.84 -15.02 4.77
CA LEU A 52 -3.43 -15.19 5.11
C LEU A 52 -2.99 -14.26 6.25
N GLY A 53 -3.70 -13.15 6.46
CA GLY A 53 -3.36 -12.16 7.49
C GLY A 53 -2.04 -11.44 7.23
N ARG A 54 -1.58 -11.41 5.98
CA ARG A 54 -0.32 -10.76 5.56
C ARG A 54 -0.26 -10.56 4.05
N GLY A 55 0.48 -9.56 3.57
CA GLY A 55 0.71 -9.32 2.14
C GLY A 55 1.66 -8.16 1.86
N SER A 56 2.16 -8.07 0.63
CA SER A 56 3.10 -7.02 0.18
C SER A 56 2.36 -5.77 -0.31
N CYS A 57 3.08 -4.82 -0.89
CA CYS A 57 2.52 -3.58 -1.44
C CYS A 57 1.40 -3.86 -2.47
N THR A 58 1.55 -4.85 -3.36
CA THR A 58 0.55 -5.15 -4.41
C THR A 58 -0.84 -5.50 -3.86
N PRO A 59 -1.02 -6.58 -3.07
CA PRO A 59 -2.36 -6.94 -2.60
C PRO A 59 -2.95 -5.92 -1.63
N LYS A 60 -2.12 -5.20 -0.87
CA LYS A 60 -2.59 -4.11 0.00
C LYS A 60 -3.19 -2.96 -0.81
N HIS A 61 -2.54 -2.51 -1.88
CA HIS A 61 -3.03 -1.39 -2.68
C HIS A 61 -4.17 -1.76 -3.62
N PHE A 62 -4.23 -3.00 -4.11
CA PHE A 62 -5.44 -3.52 -4.76
C PHE A 62 -6.64 -3.53 -3.81
N LEU A 63 -6.43 -3.91 -2.55
CA LEU A 63 -7.49 -3.85 -1.55
C LEU A 63 -7.90 -2.41 -1.23
N LEU A 64 -6.93 -1.50 -1.08
CA LEU A 64 -7.17 -0.09 -0.82
C LEU A 64 -7.97 0.56 -1.94
N SER A 65 -7.54 0.38 -3.20
CA SER A 65 -8.25 0.86 -4.38
C SER A 65 -9.69 0.35 -4.39
N SER A 66 -9.90 -0.97 -4.23
CA SER A 66 -11.24 -1.55 -4.27
C SER A 66 -12.16 -1.01 -3.16
N MET A 67 -11.62 -0.68 -1.98
CA MET A 67 -12.42 -0.11 -0.90
C MET A 67 -12.71 1.38 -1.11
N TYR A 68 -11.77 2.15 -1.61
CA TYR A 68 -11.93 3.58 -1.89
C TYR A 68 -12.86 3.84 -3.07
N GLU A 69 -12.77 3.06 -4.14
CA GLU A 69 -13.73 3.14 -5.26
C GLU A 69 -15.17 2.86 -4.80
N ARG A 70 -15.37 1.95 -3.84
CA ARG A 70 -16.69 1.70 -3.23
C ARG A 70 -17.19 2.81 -2.32
N LEU A 71 -16.30 3.69 -1.86
CA LEU A 71 -16.66 4.95 -1.21
C LEU A 71 -16.91 6.09 -2.20
N GLY A 72 -16.80 5.83 -3.52
CA GLY A 72 -16.93 6.85 -4.55
C GLY A 72 -15.68 7.74 -4.69
N ILE A 73 -14.53 7.28 -4.19
CA ILE A 73 -13.26 8.00 -4.28
C ILE A 73 -12.50 7.49 -5.49
N MET A 74 -12.08 8.39 -6.39
CA MET A 74 -11.26 8.01 -7.54
C MET A 74 -9.85 7.60 -7.09
N VAL A 75 -9.34 6.52 -7.67
CA VAL A 75 -8.00 5.99 -7.39
C VAL A 75 -7.28 5.68 -8.69
N LEU A 76 -5.99 6.03 -8.74
CA LEU A 76 -5.02 5.58 -9.73
C LEU A 76 -3.97 4.73 -9.03
N TYR A 77 -3.49 3.69 -9.69
CA TYR A 77 -2.30 2.98 -9.26
C TYR A 77 -1.06 3.80 -9.61
N ALA A 78 -0.17 3.97 -8.65
CA ALA A 78 1.13 4.62 -8.84
C ALA A 78 2.23 3.57 -8.69
N VAL A 79 2.97 3.34 -9.77
CA VAL A 79 4.08 2.38 -9.81
C VAL A 79 5.40 3.14 -9.81
N TYR A 80 6.27 2.80 -8.87
CA TYR A 80 7.60 3.38 -8.72
C TYR A 80 8.66 2.31 -9.00
N PRO A 81 9.44 2.45 -10.08
CA PRO A 81 10.65 1.66 -10.25
C PRO A 81 11.63 1.98 -9.13
N PHE A 82 12.32 0.99 -8.56
CA PHE A 82 13.33 1.19 -7.53
C PHE A 82 14.40 0.10 -7.56
N ARG A 83 15.52 0.32 -6.87
CA ARG A 83 16.54 -0.70 -6.61
C ARG A 83 16.59 -1.02 -5.13
N TRP A 84 16.71 -2.30 -4.81
CA TRP A 84 16.93 -2.75 -3.43
C TRP A 84 18.23 -2.22 -2.83
N ALA A 85 19.23 -1.95 -3.66
CA ALA A 85 20.50 -1.36 -3.24
C ALA A 85 20.37 0.07 -2.69
N ASP A 86 19.34 0.80 -3.14
CA ASP A 86 19.13 2.22 -2.82
C ASP A 86 18.17 2.39 -1.63
N VAL A 87 17.62 1.29 -1.11
CA VAL A 87 16.78 1.34 0.10
C VAL A 87 17.69 1.59 1.30
N GLU A 88 17.41 2.66 2.06
CA GLU A 88 18.16 3.07 3.26
C GLU A 88 17.96 2.11 4.46
N ILE A 89 18.40 0.87 4.31
CA ILE A 89 18.45 -0.14 5.37
C ILE A 89 19.88 -0.60 5.53
N ASP A 90 20.32 -0.79 6.78
CA ASP A 90 21.62 -1.37 7.05
C ASP A 90 21.62 -2.89 6.77
N TYR A 91 21.81 -3.23 5.50
CA TYR A 91 21.92 -4.62 5.08
C TYR A 91 23.22 -5.24 5.59
N PRO A 92 23.16 -6.45 6.19
CA PRO A 92 24.32 -7.32 6.34
C PRO A 92 25.09 -7.45 5.01
N PRO A 93 26.43 -7.55 5.01
CA PRO A 93 27.25 -7.48 3.79
C PRO A 93 26.77 -8.39 2.66
N LYS A 94 26.43 -9.65 2.97
CA LYS A 94 25.92 -10.61 1.99
C LYS A 94 24.58 -10.19 1.38
N LEU A 95 23.69 -9.57 2.15
CA LEU A 95 22.41 -9.06 1.64
C LEU A 95 22.61 -7.81 0.79
N ARG A 96 23.63 -7.00 1.09
CA ARG A 96 24.00 -5.83 0.28
C ARG A 96 24.48 -6.24 -1.11
N GLU A 97 25.33 -7.26 -1.19
CA GLU A 97 25.76 -7.83 -2.49
C GLU A 97 24.57 -8.35 -3.30
N LEU A 98 23.64 -9.07 -2.65
CA LEU A 98 22.42 -9.53 -3.30
C LEU A 98 21.56 -8.37 -3.79
N ALA A 99 21.35 -7.34 -2.96
CA ALA A 99 20.58 -6.15 -3.31
C ALA A 99 21.14 -5.44 -4.56
N ASN A 100 22.48 -5.34 -4.65
CA ASN A 100 23.17 -4.79 -5.84
C ASN A 100 22.98 -5.64 -7.09
N SER A 101 22.82 -6.96 -6.96
CA SER A 101 22.66 -7.88 -8.09
C SER A 101 21.22 -7.98 -8.60
N LEU A 102 20.23 -7.52 -7.82
CA LEU A 102 18.83 -7.61 -8.19
C LEU A 102 18.48 -6.61 -9.31
N PRO A 103 17.58 -6.99 -10.23
CA PRO A 103 17.07 -6.06 -11.23
C PRO A 103 16.23 -4.96 -10.56
N ILE A 104 15.95 -3.91 -11.34
CA ILE A 104 14.95 -2.90 -10.97
C ILE A 104 13.65 -3.61 -10.62
N SER A 105 13.14 -3.31 -9.43
CA SER A 105 11.88 -3.81 -8.91
C SER A 105 10.83 -2.70 -8.98
N ASN A 106 9.57 -3.05 -8.78
CA ASN A 106 8.47 -2.11 -8.78
C ASN A 106 7.78 -2.08 -7.42
N HIS A 107 7.54 -0.87 -6.92
CA HIS A 107 6.72 -0.63 -5.76
C HIS A 107 5.37 -0.08 -6.19
N LEU A 108 4.29 -0.54 -5.55
CA LEU A 108 2.93 -0.10 -5.86
C LEU A 108 2.37 0.70 -4.68
N ALA A 109 1.86 1.89 -4.98
CA ALA A 109 1.02 2.70 -4.10
C ALA A 109 -0.23 3.18 -4.87
N CYS A 110 -1.02 4.07 -4.26
CA CYS A 110 -2.17 4.70 -4.91
C CYS A 110 -2.05 6.23 -4.95
N ARG A 111 -2.49 6.86 -6.03
CA ARG A 111 -2.90 8.28 -6.06
C ARG A 111 -4.41 8.34 -5.88
N VAL A 112 -4.88 9.02 -4.85
CA VAL A 112 -6.28 9.06 -4.43
C VAL A 112 -6.80 10.49 -4.56
N GLU A 113 -7.95 10.67 -5.19
CA GLU A 113 -8.58 11.99 -5.27
C GLU A 113 -9.17 12.38 -3.91
N ILE A 114 -8.60 13.40 -3.28
CA ILE A 114 -9.05 13.92 -2.00
C ILE A 114 -9.13 15.45 -2.16
N GLU A 115 -10.34 15.99 -2.02
CA GLU A 115 -10.59 17.44 -2.11
C GLU A 115 -10.01 18.10 -3.38
N GLY A 116 -10.14 17.41 -4.53
CA GLY A 116 -9.67 17.88 -5.82
C GLY A 116 -8.17 17.73 -6.08
N ARG A 117 -7.44 17.02 -5.19
CA ARG A 117 -6.01 16.73 -5.34
C ARG A 117 -5.73 15.24 -5.44
N LEU A 118 -4.70 14.87 -6.21
CA LEU A 118 -4.17 13.50 -6.24
C LEU A 118 -3.14 13.30 -5.13
N VAL A 119 -3.58 12.70 -4.03
CA VAL A 119 -2.78 12.44 -2.83
C VAL A 119 -2.15 11.05 -2.92
N LEU A 120 -0.85 10.94 -2.65
CA LEU A 120 -0.14 9.67 -2.52
C LEU A 120 -0.55 8.95 -1.24
N VAL A 121 -1.07 7.75 -1.37
CA VAL A 121 -1.47 6.89 -0.26
C VAL A 121 -0.75 5.54 -0.36
N ASP A 122 0.18 5.31 0.57
CA ASP A 122 0.98 4.10 0.71
C ASP A 122 0.72 3.41 2.07
N ALA A 123 0.13 2.22 2.01
CA ALA A 123 -0.20 1.38 3.16
C ALA A 123 0.77 0.20 3.34
N THR A 124 1.97 0.25 2.76
CA THR A 124 2.88 -0.91 2.72
C THR A 124 3.45 -1.26 4.08
N VAL A 125 4.01 -0.28 4.80
CA VAL A 125 4.74 -0.50 6.05
C VAL A 125 3.76 -0.58 7.21
N ASP A 126 3.58 -1.78 7.77
CA ASP A 126 2.83 -1.97 9.01
C ASP A 126 3.62 -1.46 10.23
N LEU A 127 2.91 -1.19 11.34
CA LEU A 127 3.51 -0.61 12.54
C LEU A 127 4.70 -1.41 13.08
N ALA A 128 4.69 -2.74 12.95
CA ALA A 128 5.75 -3.59 13.49
C ALA A 128 7.07 -3.46 12.72
N LEU A 129 7.03 -2.96 11.48
CA LEU A 129 8.22 -2.69 10.67
C LEU A 129 8.88 -1.35 10.99
N GLY A 130 8.20 -0.43 11.69
CA GLY A 130 8.80 0.86 12.07
C GLY A 130 10.04 0.74 12.96
N ARG A 131 10.14 -0.35 13.73
CA ARG A 131 11.34 -0.66 14.53
C ARG A 131 12.62 -0.89 13.69
N LEU A 132 12.48 -1.06 12.37
CA LEU A 132 13.56 -1.23 11.43
C LEU A 132 13.98 0.10 10.77
N GLY A 133 13.41 1.24 11.18
CA GLY A 133 13.71 2.56 10.61
C GLY A 133 12.92 2.88 9.34
N LEU A 134 12.01 2.00 8.91
CA LEU A 134 11.16 2.26 7.75
C LEU A 134 10.11 3.35 8.05
N PRO A 135 9.76 4.20 7.06
CA PRO A 135 8.78 5.26 7.25
C PRO A 135 7.38 4.65 7.45
N VAL A 136 6.96 4.58 8.70
CA VAL A 136 5.59 4.20 9.04
C VAL A 136 4.73 5.45 9.00
N ASN A 137 3.80 5.49 8.07
CA ASN A 137 2.74 6.49 7.99
C ASN A 137 1.69 6.24 9.11
N SER A 138 2.12 6.36 10.37
CA SER A 138 1.36 5.94 11.57
C SER A 138 0.16 6.83 11.86
N GLU A 139 0.26 8.11 11.52
CA GLU A 139 -0.73 9.16 11.86
C GLU A 139 -1.23 9.87 10.60
N TRP A 140 -1.50 9.12 9.52
CA TRP A 140 -2.02 9.71 8.30
C TRP A 140 -3.36 10.41 8.55
N ASP A 141 -3.42 11.71 8.24
CA ASP A 141 -4.56 12.61 8.46
C ASP A 141 -5.71 12.40 7.46
N GLY A 142 -5.52 11.51 6.49
CA GLY A 142 -6.48 11.28 5.43
C GLY A 142 -6.51 12.37 4.36
N LEU A 143 -5.54 13.28 4.31
CA LEU A 143 -5.51 14.44 3.40
C LEU A 143 -4.14 14.65 2.74
N SER A 144 -3.06 14.47 3.49
CA SER A 144 -1.69 14.76 3.07
C SER A 144 -1.06 13.58 2.34
N ASP A 145 0.00 13.82 1.56
CA ASP A 145 0.77 12.73 0.97
C ASP A 145 1.40 11.86 2.07
N THR A 146 1.38 10.55 1.85
CA THR A 146 2.16 9.58 2.64
C THR A 146 3.60 9.49 2.13
N LEU A 147 4.49 8.91 2.93
CA LEU A 147 5.87 8.60 2.56
C LEU A 147 5.98 7.22 1.91
N LEU A 148 6.85 7.10 0.91
CA LEU A 148 7.23 5.81 0.31
C LEU A 148 8.32 5.13 1.16
N PRO A 149 8.33 3.78 1.23
CA PRO A 149 9.39 3.02 1.89
C PRO A 149 10.61 2.74 1.02
N ILE A 150 10.68 3.36 -0.16
CA ILE A 150 11.74 3.18 -1.15
C ILE A 150 12.13 4.54 -1.71
N GLU A 151 13.30 4.61 -2.36
CA GLU A 151 13.69 5.73 -3.20
C GLU A 151 13.34 5.41 -4.67
N PRO A 152 12.43 6.17 -5.31
CA PRO A 152 12.07 5.94 -6.70
C PRO A 152 13.20 6.25 -7.68
N LEU A 153 13.33 5.42 -8.71
CA LEU A 153 14.11 5.69 -9.90
C LEU A 153 13.25 6.40 -10.93
N GLY A 154 13.28 7.73 -10.89
CA GLY A 154 12.56 8.59 -11.82
C GLY A 154 11.10 8.83 -11.42
N GLU A 155 10.26 9.12 -12.41
CA GLU A 155 8.87 9.50 -12.20
C GLU A 155 7.95 8.28 -12.00
N GLU A 156 6.84 8.53 -11.31
CA GLU A 156 5.78 7.53 -11.12
C GLU A 156 5.03 7.23 -12.41
N GLN A 157 4.63 5.98 -12.57
CA GLN A 157 3.78 5.54 -13.67
C GLN A 157 2.35 5.37 -13.16
N LEU A 158 1.40 6.08 -13.76
CA LEU A 158 0.00 6.09 -13.35
C LEU A 158 -0.85 5.17 -14.23
N TYR A 159 -1.67 4.34 -13.58
CA TYR A 159 -2.59 3.43 -14.25
C TYR A 159 -4.00 3.53 -13.67
N HIS A 160 -5.00 3.50 -14.55
CA HIS A 160 -6.38 3.34 -14.12
C HIS A 160 -6.65 1.90 -13.66
N PRO A 161 -7.55 1.70 -12.69
CA PRO A 161 -7.93 0.37 -12.21
C PRO A 161 -8.81 -0.47 -13.17
N TYR A 162 -8.82 -0.17 -14.48
CA TYR A 162 -9.71 -0.78 -15.50
C TYR A 162 -8.95 -1.59 -16.56
#